data_AF-S7XFM3-F1
#
_entry.id   AF-S7XFM3-F1
#
_cell.length_a   1.000
_cell.length_b   1.000
_cell.length_c   1.000
_cell.angle_alpha   90.00
_cell.angle_beta   90.00
_cell.angle_gamma   90.00
#
_symmetry.space_group_name_H-M   'P 1'
#
loop_
_entity.id
_entity.type
_entity.pdbx_description
1 polymer ?
#
loop_
_entity_poly.entity_id
_entity_poly.type
_entity_poly.pdbx_seq_one_letter_code
_entity_poly.pdbx_strand_id
1 'polypeptide(L)'
;MNFSTENIAIITSFLTAFIAICQAMFSVRSFYKNRLDKIVILRYEKLYDFYQSYLQEFSKLDISNPSKTAIYSRKRYDAIKFLLDEEFRIDDSYNELTEMIIEYIKNKDLIIEDSDEYEEFRQELNKKCIKFDDLFKKSLQKQLSKLYNKLN
;
A
#
# COMPACT_ATOMS: atom_id res chain seq x y z
N MET A 1 51.93 40.98 -1.28
CA MET A 1 51.86 39.87 -0.30
C MET A 1 52.40 38.64 -1.01
N ASN A 2 53.62 38.18 -0.67
CA ASN A 2 54.15 36.93 -1.23
C ASN A 2 53.50 35.77 -0.50
N PHE A 3 52.67 34.99 -1.20
CA PHE A 3 52.21 33.71 -0.67
C PHE A 3 53.43 32.80 -0.55
N SER A 4 53.81 32.43 0.69
CA SER A 4 54.83 31.41 0.90
C SER A 4 54.32 30.09 0.33
N THR A 5 55.23 29.24 -0.12
CA THR A 5 54.95 27.87 -0.59
C THR A 5 54.11 27.08 0.42
N GLU A 6 54.30 27.38 1.71
CA GLU A 6 53.53 26.85 2.85
C GLU A 6 52.05 27.23 2.81
N ASN A 7 51.72 28.51 2.56
CA ASN A 7 50.33 28.95 2.44
C ASN A 7 49.63 28.32 1.23
N ILE A 8 50.35 28.13 0.13
CA ILE A 8 49.82 27.43 -1.05
C ILE A 8 49.56 25.95 -0.71
N ALA A 9 50.46 25.28 0.01
CA ALA A 9 50.26 23.89 0.42
C ALA A 9 49.07 23.72 1.39
N ILE A 10 48.89 24.66 2.33
CA ILE A 10 47.74 24.67 3.25
C ILE A 10 46.43 24.85 2.48
N ILE A 11 46.36 25.81 1.56
CA ILE A 11 45.15 26.04 0.74
C ILE A 11 44.85 24.82 -0.14
N THR A 12 45.86 24.25 -0.79
CA THR A 12 45.70 23.09 -1.68
C THR A 12 45.24 21.85 -0.90
N SER A 13 45.81 21.59 0.28
CA SER A 13 45.40 20.47 1.14
C SER A 13 43.96 20.63 1.64
N PHE A 14 43.56 21.84 2.01
CA PHE A 14 42.19 22.13 2.42
C PHE A 14 41.20 21.94 1.27
N LEU A 15 41.51 22.43 0.07
CA LEU A 15 40.68 22.21 -1.13
C LEU A 15 40.55 20.72 -1.46
N THR A 16 41.64 19.98 -1.36
CA THR A 16 41.65 18.53 -1.64
C THR A 16 40.76 17.77 -0.65
N ALA A 17 40.86 18.11 0.65
CA ALA A 17 40.00 17.54 1.69
C ALA A 17 38.52 17.89 1.45
N PHE A 18 38.23 19.14 1.07
CA PHE A 18 36.86 19.58 0.77
C PHE A 18 36.25 18.82 -0.43
N ILE A 19 37.01 18.66 -1.51
CA ILE A 19 36.59 17.88 -2.68
C ILE A 19 36.32 16.42 -2.29
N ALA A 20 37.17 15.81 -1.47
CA ALA A 20 36.97 14.44 -0.99
C ALA A 20 35.68 14.30 -0.15
N ILE A 21 35.37 15.28 0.71
CA ILE A 21 34.12 15.31 1.48
C ILE A 21 32.90 15.43 0.54
N CYS A 22 32.96 16.33 -0.45
CA CYS A 22 31.89 16.48 -1.45
C CYS A 22 31.67 15.17 -2.24
N GLN A 23 32.73 14.49 -2.66
CA GLN A 23 32.65 13.20 -3.36
C GLN A 23 32.08 12.11 -2.47
N ALA A 24 32.50 12.03 -1.20
CA ALA A 24 31.96 11.07 -0.25
C ALA A 24 30.45 11.30 -0.02
N MET A 25 30.02 12.55 0.17
CA MET A 25 28.61 12.89 0.30
C MET A 25 27.79 12.50 -0.94
N PHE A 26 28.33 12.75 -2.15
CA PHE A 26 27.67 12.37 -3.40
C PHE A 26 27.54 10.86 -3.53
N SER A 27 28.60 10.10 -3.24
CA SER A 27 28.58 8.63 -3.27
C SER A 27 27.59 8.04 -2.28
N VAL A 28 27.53 8.57 -1.06
CA VAL A 28 26.56 8.14 -0.05
C VAL A 28 25.13 8.42 -0.51
N ARG A 29 24.83 9.63 -1.02
CA ARG A 29 23.51 9.96 -1.56
C ARG A 29 23.13 9.06 -2.75
N SER A 30 24.06 8.82 -3.66
CA SER A 30 23.86 7.93 -4.82
C SER A 30 23.56 6.50 -4.38
N PHE A 31 24.29 5.97 -3.39
CA PHE A 31 24.06 4.65 -2.84
C PHE A 31 22.68 4.51 -2.18
N TYR A 32 22.28 5.49 -1.37
CA TYR A 32 20.95 5.51 -0.77
C TYR A 32 19.85 5.59 -1.82
N LYS A 33 20.01 6.45 -2.83
CA LYS A 33 19.06 6.55 -3.96
C LYS A 33 18.92 5.21 -4.68
N ASN A 34 20.02 4.57 -5.05
CA ASN A 34 20.00 3.27 -5.74
C ASN A 34 19.31 2.18 -4.90
N ARG A 35 19.53 2.16 -3.58
CA ARG A 35 18.80 1.26 -2.68
C ARG A 35 17.30 1.55 -2.63
N LEU A 36 16.92 2.83 -2.53
CA LEU A 36 15.51 3.24 -2.54
C LEU A 36 14.83 2.83 -3.84
N ASP A 37 15.47 3.08 -4.98
CA ASP A 37 14.94 2.73 -6.30
C ASP A 37 14.73 1.21 -6.41
N LYS A 38 15.69 0.39 -5.94
CA LYS A 38 15.54 -1.07 -5.87
C LYS A 38 14.36 -1.51 -4.99
N ILE A 39 14.14 -0.84 -3.86
CA ILE A 39 13.00 -1.14 -2.98
C ILE A 39 11.68 -0.80 -3.68
N VAL A 40 11.61 0.33 -4.39
CA VAL A 40 10.42 0.74 -5.15
C VAL A 40 10.11 -0.27 -6.25
N ILE A 41 11.12 -0.72 -7.02
CA ILE A 41 10.98 -1.77 -8.04
C ILE A 41 10.44 -3.05 -7.42
N LEU A 42 11.09 -3.56 -6.37
CA LEU A 42 10.70 -4.83 -5.74
C LEU A 42 9.27 -4.76 -5.17
N ARG A 43 8.89 -3.63 -4.56
CA ARG A 43 7.53 -3.43 -4.06
C ARG A 43 6.50 -3.37 -5.20
N TYR A 44 6.82 -2.72 -6.30
CA TYR A 44 5.98 -2.68 -7.49
C TYR A 44 5.76 -4.09 -8.06
N GLU A 45 6.83 -4.83 -8.32
CA GLU A 45 6.78 -6.20 -8.85
C GLU A 45 5.92 -7.11 -7.96
N LYS A 46 6.15 -7.08 -6.65
CA LYS A 46 5.37 -7.88 -5.69
C LYS A 46 3.89 -7.52 -5.68
N LEU A 47 3.56 -6.24 -5.70
CA LEU A 47 2.16 -5.80 -5.76
C LEU A 47 1.50 -6.11 -7.10
N TYR A 48 2.26 -6.06 -8.19
CA TYR A 48 1.77 -6.37 -9.52
C TYR A 48 1.46 -7.86 -9.67
N ASP A 49 2.40 -8.73 -9.28
CA ASP A 49 2.20 -10.18 -9.26
C ASP A 49 1.01 -10.58 -8.38
N PHE A 50 0.90 -9.93 -7.21
CA PHE A 50 -0.24 -10.10 -6.33
C PHE A 50 -1.54 -9.68 -7.02
N TYR A 51 -1.56 -8.52 -7.68
CA TYR A 51 -2.75 -8.00 -8.35
C TYR A 51 -3.22 -8.91 -9.49
N GLN A 52 -2.29 -9.44 -10.30
CA GLN A 52 -2.61 -10.42 -11.34
C GLN A 52 -3.23 -11.69 -10.75
N SER A 53 -2.60 -12.23 -9.70
CA SER A 53 -3.11 -13.41 -8.97
C SER A 53 -4.48 -13.14 -8.35
N TYR A 54 -4.68 -11.93 -7.80
CA TYR A 54 -5.94 -11.48 -7.25
C TYR A 54 -7.04 -11.50 -8.31
N LEU A 55 -6.80 -10.89 -9.48
CA LEU A 55 -7.77 -10.83 -10.58
C LEU A 55 -8.14 -12.21 -11.12
N GLN A 56 -7.15 -13.10 -11.28
CA GLN A 56 -7.37 -14.46 -11.78
C GLN A 56 -8.29 -15.29 -10.89
N GLU A 57 -8.14 -15.16 -9.58
CA GLU A 57 -9.02 -15.84 -8.63
C GLU A 57 -10.35 -15.09 -8.47
N PHE A 58 -10.33 -13.75 -8.54
CA PHE A 58 -11.55 -12.94 -8.49
C PHE A 58 -12.52 -13.30 -9.63
N SER A 59 -12.02 -13.56 -10.84
CA SER A 59 -12.85 -13.96 -11.98
C SER A 59 -13.56 -15.31 -11.81
N LYS A 60 -13.14 -16.13 -10.84
CA LYS A 60 -13.77 -17.41 -10.52
C LYS A 60 -14.87 -17.28 -9.48
N LEU A 61 -15.00 -16.12 -8.86
CA LEU A 61 -16.00 -15.87 -7.83
C LEU A 61 -17.36 -15.59 -8.45
N ASP A 62 -18.39 -15.98 -7.72
CA ASP A 62 -19.75 -15.55 -8.00
C ASP A 62 -19.90 -14.06 -7.63
N ILE A 63 -19.66 -13.19 -8.61
CA ILE A 63 -19.75 -11.73 -8.46
C ILE A 63 -21.17 -11.25 -8.13
N SER A 64 -22.19 -12.08 -8.38
CA SER A 64 -23.57 -11.78 -7.99
C SER A 64 -23.81 -11.93 -6.47
N ASN A 65 -22.83 -12.47 -5.75
CA ASN A 65 -22.83 -12.60 -4.30
C ASN A 65 -21.82 -11.63 -3.64
N PRO A 66 -22.25 -10.42 -3.24
CA PRO A 66 -21.38 -9.41 -2.63
C PRO A 66 -20.60 -9.92 -1.43
N SER A 67 -21.23 -10.72 -0.57
CA SER A 67 -20.60 -11.25 0.65
C SER A 67 -19.44 -12.18 0.35
N LYS A 68 -19.59 -13.11 -0.62
CA LYS A 68 -18.49 -14.00 -1.03
C LYS A 68 -17.33 -13.20 -1.61
N THR A 69 -17.63 -12.24 -2.47
CA THR A 69 -16.64 -11.36 -3.09
C THR A 69 -15.90 -10.53 -2.03
N ALA A 70 -16.62 -9.91 -1.10
CA ALA A 70 -16.04 -9.10 -0.04
C ALA A 70 -15.20 -9.93 0.94
N ILE A 71 -15.60 -11.15 1.30
CA ILE A 71 -14.79 -12.05 2.14
C ILE A 71 -13.45 -12.35 1.46
N TYR A 72 -13.48 -12.62 0.15
CA TYR A 72 -12.24 -12.83 -0.60
C TYR A 72 -11.37 -11.57 -0.63
N SER A 73 -11.94 -10.43 -1.00
CA SER A 73 -11.23 -9.14 -1.04
C SER A 73 -10.68 -8.75 0.33
N ARG A 74 -11.37 -9.06 1.44
CA ARG A 74 -10.87 -8.84 2.81
C ARG A 74 -9.63 -9.67 3.11
N LYS A 75 -9.67 -10.98 2.83
CA LYS A 75 -8.50 -11.86 3.00
C LYS A 75 -7.30 -11.36 2.20
N ARG A 76 -7.56 -10.86 1.00
CA ARG A 76 -6.54 -10.28 0.12
C ARG A 76 -6.00 -8.97 0.68
N TYR A 77 -6.86 -8.10 1.20
CA TYR A 77 -6.46 -6.87 1.85
C TYR A 77 -5.56 -7.11 3.06
N ASP A 78 -5.92 -8.03 3.96
CA ASP A 78 -5.07 -8.39 5.11
C ASP A 78 -3.68 -8.86 4.70
N ALA A 79 -3.58 -9.57 3.58
CA ALA A 79 -2.31 -10.06 3.06
C ALA A 79 -1.41 -8.96 2.47
N ILE A 80 -1.94 -7.78 2.15
CA ILE A 80 -1.16 -6.73 1.46
C ILE A 80 -1.19 -5.36 2.13
N LYS A 81 -2.01 -5.12 3.14
CA LYS A 81 -2.18 -3.79 3.75
C LYS A 81 -0.87 -3.14 4.20
N PHE A 82 0.11 -3.94 4.62
CA PHE A 82 1.44 -3.46 5.00
C PHE A 82 2.31 -3.02 3.80
N LEU A 83 2.01 -3.53 2.61
CA LEU A 83 2.61 -3.11 1.34
C LEU A 83 1.89 -1.90 0.73
N LEU A 84 0.83 -1.40 1.35
CA LEU A 84 0.15 -0.17 0.95
C LEU A 84 0.68 1.03 1.75
N ASP A 85 0.87 2.15 1.06
CA ASP A 85 1.09 3.45 1.67
C ASP A 85 -0.14 3.81 2.50
N GLU A 86 0.06 4.50 3.63
CA GLU A 86 -1.02 4.84 4.57
C GLU A 86 -2.19 5.54 3.88
N GLU A 87 -1.92 6.44 2.94
CA GLU A 87 -2.95 7.16 2.17
C GLU A 87 -3.86 6.28 1.30
N PHE A 88 -3.44 5.04 1.01
CA PHE A 88 -4.24 4.08 0.23
C PHE A 88 -4.79 2.95 1.09
N ARG A 89 -4.50 2.91 2.39
CA ARG A 89 -5.16 1.97 3.28
C ARG A 89 -6.63 2.33 3.39
N ILE A 90 -7.46 1.30 3.49
CA ILE A 90 -8.92 1.40 3.61
C ILE A 90 -9.39 0.80 4.94
N ASP A 91 -8.57 1.03 5.98
CA ASP A 91 -8.72 0.41 7.30
C ASP A 91 -10.09 0.75 7.92
N ASP A 92 -10.60 1.96 7.74
CA ASP A 92 -11.93 2.34 8.23
C ASP A 92 -13.03 1.50 7.59
N SER A 93 -13.04 1.37 6.26
CA SER A 93 -14.04 0.54 5.57
C SER A 93 -13.89 -0.95 5.86
N TYR A 94 -12.66 -1.40 6.13
CA TYR A 94 -12.39 -2.76 6.60
C TYR A 94 -12.96 -2.99 8.01
N ASN A 95 -12.76 -2.04 8.91
CA ASN A 95 -13.21 -2.09 10.30
C ASN A 95 -14.74 -2.01 10.38
N GLU A 96 -15.38 -1.09 9.66
CA GLU A 96 -16.85 -0.98 9.59
C GLU A 96 -17.49 -2.31 9.17
N LEU A 97 -16.96 -2.96 8.12
CA LEU A 97 -17.47 -4.24 7.65
C LEU A 97 -17.17 -5.38 8.65
N THR A 98 -16.10 -5.26 9.43
CA THR A 98 -15.76 -6.22 10.49
C THR A 98 -16.73 -6.12 11.66
N GLU A 99 -17.00 -4.90 12.12
CA GLU A 99 -17.93 -4.62 13.20
C GLU A 99 -19.33 -5.15 12.88
N MET A 100 -19.83 -4.86 11.67
CA MET A 100 -21.14 -5.34 11.23
C MET A 100 -21.25 -6.87 11.22
N ILE A 101 -20.21 -7.57 10.76
CA ILE A 101 -20.20 -9.04 10.78
C ILE A 101 -20.16 -9.57 12.21
N ILE A 102 -19.39 -8.95 13.09
CA ILE A 102 -19.32 -9.33 14.51
C ILE A 102 -20.67 -9.12 15.19
N GLU A 103 -21.32 -7.99 14.93
CA GLU A 103 -22.64 -7.67 15.46
C GLU A 103 -23.69 -8.69 15.03
N TYR A 104 -23.70 -9.06 13.74
CA TYR A 104 -24.54 -10.13 13.24
C TYR A 104 -24.29 -11.46 13.94
N ILE A 105 -23.02 -11.85 14.14
CA ILE A 105 -22.70 -13.11 14.83
C ILE A 105 -23.22 -13.10 16.28
N LYS A 106 -23.16 -11.95 16.96
CA LYS A 106 -23.64 -11.81 18.35
C LYS A 106 -25.15 -11.88 18.47
N ASN A 107 -25.87 -11.32 17.50
CA ASN A 107 -27.33 -11.15 17.55
C ASN A 107 -28.07 -12.07 16.57
N LYS A 108 -27.39 -13.08 16.04
CA LYS A 108 -27.84 -13.89 14.91
C LYS A 108 -29.26 -14.43 15.08
N ASP A 109 -29.57 -14.98 16.25
CA ASP A 109 -30.84 -15.65 16.49
C ASP A 109 -32.00 -14.65 16.49
N LEU A 110 -31.80 -13.47 17.07
CA LEU A 110 -32.79 -12.38 17.08
C LEU A 110 -33.04 -11.83 15.67
N ILE A 111 -31.96 -11.56 14.93
CA ILE A 111 -32.05 -11.00 13.57
C ILE A 111 -32.71 -11.99 12.61
N ILE A 112 -32.52 -13.31 12.77
CA ILE A 112 -33.11 -14.31 11.87
C ILE A 112 -34.60 -14.56 12.17
N GLU A 113 -35.01 -14.39 13.43
CA GLU A 113 -36.42 -14.57 13.83
C GLU A 113 -37.33 -13.46 13.27
N ASP A 114 -36.78 -12.25 13.05
CA ASP A 114 -37.48 -11.14 12.39
C ASP A 114 -37.10 -11.05 10.90
N SER A 115 -38.05 -11.38 10.01
CA SER A 115 -37.82 -11.37 8.57
C SER A 115 -37.52 -9.98 7.99
N ASP A 116 -38.06 -8.92 8.58
CA ASP A 116 -37.86 -7.56 8.09
C ASP A 116 -36.48 -7.06 8.55
N GLU A 117 -36.13 -7.28 9.82
CA GLU A 117 -34.80 -6.96 10.37
C GLU A 117 -33.68 -7.73 9.63
N TYR A 118 -33.91 -9.01 9.31
CA TYR A 118 -32.97 -9.81 8.52
C TYR A 118 -32.72 -9.23 7.13
N GLU A 119 -33.78 -8.82 6.42
CA GLU A 119 -33.66 -8.31 5.06
C GLU A 119 -33.01 -6.92 5.04
N GLU A 120 -33.34 -6.05 6.00
CA GLU A 120 -32.64 -4.76 6.19
C GLU A 120 -31.15 -4.96 6.45
N PHE A 121 -30.80 -5.85 7.39
CA PHE A 121 -29.41 -6.22 7.67
C PHE A 121 -28.70 -6.72 6.41
N ARG A 122 -29.34 -7.63 5.67
CA ARG A 122 -28.78 -8.22 4.45
C ARG A 122 -28.51 -7.18 3.37
N GLN A 123 -29.41 -6.21 3.19
CA GLN A 123 -29.24 -5.13 2.22
C GLN A 123 -28.09 -4.20 2.60
N GLU A 124 -28.00 -3.79 3.87
CA GLU A 124 -26.90 -2.93 4.34
C GLU A 124 -25.55 -3.67 4.30
N LEU A 125 -25.53 -4.96 4.63
CA LEU A 125 -24.33 -5.79 4.52
C LEU A 125 -23.85 -5.86 3.08
N ASN A 126 -24.75 -6.15 2.13
CA ASN A 126 -24.43 -6.19 0.70
C ASN A 126 -23.85 -4.86 0.21
N LYS A 127 -24.45 -3.73 0.62
CA LYS A 127 -23.99 -2.39 0.27
C LYS A 127 -22.58 -2.12 0.79
N LYS A 128 -22.29 -2.46 2.06
CA LYS A 128 -20.94 -2.34 2.63
C LYS A 128 -19.93 -3.28 1.98
N CYS A 129 -20.33 -4.51 1.65
CA CYS A 129 -19.51 -5.46 0.90
C CYS A 129 -19.08 -4.91 -0.47
N ILE A 130 -20.03 -4.36 -1.24
CA ILE A 130 -19.74 -3.74 -2.56
C ILE A 130 -18.81 -2.54 -2.39
N LYS A 131 -19.11 -1.64 -1.44
CA LYS A 131 -18.28 -0.46 -1.15
C LYS A 131 -16.84 -0.86 -0.81
N PHE A 132 -16.67 -1.86 0.05
CA PHE A 132 -15.34 -2.34 0.44
C PHE A 132 -14.56 -2.91 -0.75
N ASP A 133 -15.20 -3.75 -1.57
CA ASP A 133 -14.55 -4.37 -2.74
C ASP A 133 -14.08 -3.31 -3.76
N ASP A 134 -14.93 -2.33 -4.05
CA ASP A 134 -14.59 -1.22 -4.95
C ASP A 134 -13.44 -0.37 -4.42
N LEU A 135 -13.46 -0.05 -3.12
CA LEU A 135 -12.39 0.70 -2.48
C LEU A 135 -11.07 -0.09 -2.52
N PHE A 136 -11.12 -1.40 -2.28
CA PHE A 136 -9.94 -2.25 -2.32
C PHE A 136 -9.30 -2.27 -3.70
N LYS A 137 -10.09 -2.47 -4.76
CA LYS A 137 -9.61 -2.41 -6.15
C LYS A 137 -8.98 -1.06 -6.49
N LYS A 138 -9.64 0.04 -6.12
CA LYS A 138 -9.15 1.41 -6.35
C LYS A 138 -7.86 1.69 -5.58
N SER A 139 -7.77 1.26 -4.32
CA SER A 139 -6.58 1.38 -3.49
C SER A 139 -5.38 0.70 -4.14
N LEU A 140 -5.54 -0.57 -4.53
CA LEU A 140 -4.52 -1.35 -5.23
C LEU A 140 -4.05 -0.66 -6.52
N GLN A 141 -5.00 -0.24 -7.36
CA GLN A 141 -4.69 0.43 -8.62
C GLN A 141 -3.94 1.74 -8.41
N LYS A 142 -4.35 2.57 -7.44
CA LYS A 142 -3.65 3.82 -7.11
C LYS A 142 -2.24 3.58 -6.60
N GLN A 143 -2.05 2.59 -5.72
CA GLN A 143 -0.72 2.22 -5.22
C GLN A 143 0.20 1.78 -6.36
N LEU A 144 -0.28 0.93 -7.26
CA LEU A 144 0.47 0.47 -8.43
C LEU A 144 0.84 1.64 -9.35
N SER A 145 -0.11 2.52 -9.67
CA SER A 145 0.13 3.70 -10.50
C SER A 145 1.17 4.64 -9.86
N LYS A 146 1.08 4.87 -8.54
CA LYS A 146 2.06 5.71 -7.82
C LYS A 146 3.47 5.12 -7.88
N LEU A 147 3.60 3.80 -7.70
CA LEU A 147 4.90 3.13 -7.77
C LEU A 147 5.44 3.16 -9.20
N TYR A 148 4.62 2.86 -10.20
CA TYR A 148 5.00 2.92 -11.61
C TYR A 148 5.50 4.32 -12.00
N ASN A 149 4.82 5.39 -11.58
CA ASN A 149 5.23 6.76 -11.84
C ASN A 149 6.54 7.17 -11.14
N LYS A 150 6.99 6.44 -10.12
CA LYS A 150 8.31 6.65 -9.50
C LYS A 150 9.43 5.88 -10.21
N LEU A 151 9.08 4.90 -11.04
CA LEU A 151 10.03 4.11 -11.83
C LEU A 151 10.38 4.79 -13.17
N ASN A 152 9.47 5.62 -13.69
CA ASN A 152 9.66 6.44 -14.89
C ASN A 152 10.15 7.85 -14.51
#